data_AF-A0A4W5KHU8-F1
#
_entry.id   AF-A0A4W5KHU8-F1
#
_cell.length_a   1.000
_cell.length_b   1.000
_cell.length_c   1.000
_cell.angle_alpha   90.00
_cell.angle_beta   90.00
_cell.angle_gamma   90.00
#
_symmetry.space_group_name_H-M   'P 1'
#
loop_
_entity.id
_entity.type
_entity.pdbx_description
1 polymer ?
#
loop_
_entity_poly.entity_id
_entity_poly.type
_entity_poly.pdbx_seq_one_letter_code
_entity_poly.pdbx_strand_id
1 'polypeptide(L)'
;MDLASYLLKPIQRMTKYALLLKDLIKELSEAQETDLAYLQAAAEMVKFQLRHGNDLLAMDAIRDCDVNLKEQGQLVRQDEFWIWYGRKKCQRHVFLFEDLVLFSKPKRVEGGLDVYIYKHSFKVGPFISTNTPLRVGQL
;
A
#
# COMPACT_ATOMS: atom_id res chain seq x y z
N MET A 1 12.53 -23.15 22.36
CA MET A 1 11.66 -22.46 21.38
C MET A 1 11.65 -20.98 21.73
N ASP A 2 11.84 -20.11 20.75
CA ASP A 2 11.95 -18.65 20.96
C ASP A 2 10.61 -17.94 20.71
N LEU A 3 10.30 -16.92 21.51
CA LEU A 3 9.07 -16.12 21.42
C LEU A 3 8.92 -15.48 20.04
N ALA A 4 10.02 -15.03 19.43
CA ALA A 4 10.00 -14.43 18.09
C ALA A 4 9.36 -15.37 17.05
N SER A 5 9.62 -16.68 17.15
CA SER A 5 9.02 -17.67 16.25
C SER A 5 7.50 -17.82 16.40
N TYR A 6 6.97 -17.58 17.61
CA TYR A 6 5.53 -17.60 17.85
C TYR A 6 4.83 -16.36 17.31
N LEU A 7 5.49 -15.19 17.38
CA LEU A 7 4.97 -13.94 16.84
C LEU A 7 4.85 -13.96 15.31
N LEU A 8 5.64 -14.80 14.61
CA LEU A 8 5.53 -14.99 13.17
C LEU A 8 4.36 -15.89 12.76
N LYS A 9 3.81 -16.72 13.67
CA LYS A 9 2.77 -17.70 13.31
C LYS A 9 1.50 -17.06 12.72
N PRO A 10 0.95 -15.95 13.23
CA PRO A 10 -0.22 -15.31 12.63
C PRO A 10 0.05 -14.83 11.19
N ILE A 11 1.21 -14.23 10.95
CA ILE A 11 1.61 -13.75 9.61
C ILE A 11 1.74 -14.94 8.65
N GLN A 12 2.44 -16.00 9.08
CA GLN A 12 2.60 -17.24 8.30
C GLN A 12 1.24 -17.92 8.01
N ARG A 13 0.31 -17.88 8.96
CA ARG A 13 -1.02 -18.46 8.81
C ARG A 13 -1.83 -17.75 7.73
N MET A 14 -1.75 -16.42 7.65
CA MET A 14 -2.39 -15.64 6.60
C MET A 14 -1.85 -15.98 5.21
N THR A 15 -0.52 -16.08 5.07
CA THR A 15 0.10 -16.52 3.81
C THR A 15 -0.35 -17.93 3.42
N LYS A 16 -0.49 -18.84 4.39
CA LYS A 16 -0.99 -20.19 4.15
C LYS A 16 -2.43 -20.19 3.64
N TYR A 17 -3.31 -19.34 4.17
CA TYR A 17 -4.69 -19.21 3.65
C TYR A 17 -4.72 -18.73 2.20
N ALA A 18 -3.86 -17.76 1.83
CA ALA A 18 -3.78 -17.29 0.46
C ALA A 18 -3.39 -18.41 -0.52
N LEU A 19 -2.45 -19.27 -0.14
CA LEU A 19 -2.02 -20.42 -0.95
C LEU A 19 -3.13 -21.47 -1.07
N LEU A 20 -3.75 -21.86 0.04
CA LEU A 20 -4.83 -22.85 0.05
C LEU A 20 -6.03 -22.39 -0.78
N LEU A 21 -6.44 -21.13 -0.66
CA LEU A 21 -7.52 -20.56 -1.47
C LEU A 21 -7.17 -20.55 -2.95
N LYS A 22 -5.92 -20.22 -3.29
CA LYS A 22 -5.44 -20.27 -4.68
C LYS A 22 -5.47 -21.69 -5.25
N ASP A 23 -5.12 -22.69 -4.45
CA ASP A 23 -5.15 -24.09 -4.89
C ASP A 23 -6.58 -24.61 -5.02
N LEU A 24 -7.48 -24.28 -4.09
CA LEU A 24 -8.91 -24.61 -4.21
C LEU A 24 -9.55 -24.02 -5.47
N ILE A 25 -9.22 -22.77 -5.82
CA ILE A 25 -9.74 -22.13 -7.05
C ILE A 25 -9.29 -22.87 -8.31
N LYS A 26 -8.09 -23.49 -8.33
CA LYS A 26 -7.60 -24.22 -9.51
C LYS A 26 -8.31 -25.55 -9.73
N GLU A 27 -8.77 -26.20 -8.67
CA GLU A 27 -9.43 -27.51 -8.74
C GLU A 27 -10.92 -27.40 -9.11
N LEU A 28 -11.47 -26.18 -9.15
CA LEU A 28 -12.86 -25.95 -9.49
C LEU A 28 -13.06 -25.83 -11.00
N SER A 29 -14.14 -26.45 -11.49
CA SER A 29 -14.56 -26.37 -12.89
C SER A 29 -15.52 -25.19 -13.09
N GLU A 30 -15.59 -24.67 -14.32
CA GLU A 30 -16.49 -23.56 -14.69
C GLU A 30 -17.98 -23.85 -14.43
N ALA A 31 -18.36 -25.12 -14.22
CA ALA A 31 -19.71 -25.50 -13.83
C ALA A 31 -20.11 -25.07 -12.39
N GLN A 32 -19.16 -24.61 -11.58
CA GLN A 32 -19.36 -24.18 -10.18
C GLN A 32 -19.11 -22.67 -10.01
N GLU A 33 -19.71 -21.85 -10.88
CA GLU A 33 -19.48 -20.39 -10.92
C GLU A 33 -19.72 -19.69 -9.58
N THR A 34 -20.76 -20.09 -8.84
CA THR A 34 -21.10 -19.49 -7.53
C THR A 34 -20.01 -19.74 -6.49
N ASP A 35 -19.51 -20.97 -6.41
CA ASP A 35 -18.48 -21.36 -5.43
C ASP A 35 -17.13 -20.73 -5.77
N LEU A 36 -16.83 -20.65 -7.07
CA LEU A 36 -15.66 -19.97 -7.60
C LEU A 36 -15.69 -18.47 -7.25
N ALA A 37 -16.84 -17.80 -7.36
CA ALA A 37 -16.99 -16.39 -6.98
C ALA A 37 -16.74 -16.17 -5.47
N TYR A 38 -17.27 -17.03 -4.60
CA TYR A 38 -17.04 -16.94 -3.16
C TYR A 38 -15.55 -17.15 -2.80
N LEU A 39 -14.89 -18.11 -3.43
CA LEU A 39 -13.47 -18.36 -3.18
C LEU A 39 -12.58 -17.26 -3.71
N GLN A 40 -12.91 -16.67 -4.86
CA GLN A 40 -12.21 -15.49 -5.37
C GLN A 40 -12.36 -14.30 -4.40
N ALA A 41 -13.56 -14.04 -3.90
CA ALA A 41 -13.79 -12.99 -2.91
C ALA A 41 -12.99 -13.23 -1.62
N ALA A 42 -12.97 -14.47 -1.12
CA ALA A 42 -12.17 -14.84 0.04
C ALA A 42 -10.67 -14.68 -0.22
N ALA A 43 -10.17 -15.06 -1.40
CA ALA A 43 -8.77 -14.91 -1.78
C ALA A 43 -8.37 -13.42 -1.85
N GLU A 44 -9.21 -12.57 -2.43
CA GLU A 44 -8.97 -11.12 -2.47
C GLU A 44 -8.99 -10.50 -1.08
N MET A 45 -9.91 -10.92 -0.20
CA MET A 45 -9.92 -10.47 1.20
C MET A 45 -8.61 -10.83 1.93
N VAL A 46 -8.10 -12.06 1.78
CA VAL A 46 -6.84 -12.47 2.42
C VAL A 46 -5.65 -11.69 1.86
N LYS A 47 -5.58 -11.50 0.54
CA LYS A 47 -4.53 -10.68 -0.09
C LYS A 47 -4.58 -9.23 0.38
N PHE A 48 -5.78 -8.67 0.50
CA PHE A 48 -6.00 -7.32 1.03
C PHE A 48 -5.44 -7.18 2.43
N GLN A 49 -5.75 -8.12 3.34
CA GLN A 49 -5.25 -8.09 4.72
C GLN A 49 -3.71 -8.21 4.81
N LEU A 50 -3.11 -9.07 3.98
CA LEU A 50 -1.64 -9.18 3.89
C LEU A 50 -1.00 -7.87 3.41
N ARG A 51 -1.59 -7.22 2.40
CA ARG A 51 -1.10 -5.93 1.91
C ARG A 51 -1.28 -4.83 2.95
N HIS A 52 -2.45 -4.77 3.58
CA HIS A 52 -2.77 -3.78 4.60
C HIS A 52 -1.79 -3.81 5.78
N GLY A 53 -1.35 -5.00 6.22
CA GLY A 53 -0.30 -5.11 7.24
C GLY A 53 1.03 -4.48 6.81
N ASN A 54 1.45 -4.70 5.57
CA ASN A 54 2.66 -4.07 5.02
C ASN A 54 2.50 -2.55 4.87
N ASP A 55 1.30 -2.11 4.48
CA ASP A 55 0.97 -0.70 4.35
C ASP A 55 1.06 0.02 5.71
N LEU A 56 0.57 -0.60 6.79
CA LEU A 56 0.70 -0.07 8.14
C LEU A 56 2.17 0.05 8.60
N LEU A 57 3.02 -0.92 8.26
CA LEU A 57 4.46 -0.83 8.53
C LEU A 57 5.12 0.30 7.75
N ALA A 58 4.73 0.49 6.49
CA ALA A 58 5.25 1.59 5.67
C ALA A 58 4.78 2.96 6.18
N MET A 59 3.54 3.06 6.65
CA MET A 59 3.01 4.27 7.30
C MET A 59 3.77 4.61 8.59
N ASP A 60 4.09 3.60 9.42
CA ASP A 60 4.88 3.81 10.64
C ASP A 60 6.32 4.26 10.35
N ALA A 61 6.86 3.89 9.18
CA ALA A 61 8.17 4.32 8.73
C ALA A 61 8.22 5.78 8.23
N ILE A 62 7.08 6.46 8.08
CA ILE A 62 7.04 7.88 7.69
C ILE A 62 7.36 8.77 8.90
N ARG A 63 8.26 9.74 8.72
CA ARG A 63 8.71 10.69 9.76
C ARG A 63 8.50 12.14 9.32
N ASP A 64 8.46 13.03 10.31
CA ASP A 64 8.30 14.48 10.15
C ASP A 64 7.02 14.89 9.40
N CYS A 65 5.99 14.04 9.44
CA CYS A 65 4.68 14.33 8.86
C CYS A 65 3.84 15.15 9.84
N ASP A 66 3.33 16.28 9.38
CA ASP A 66 2.45 17.19 10.12
C ASP A 66 0.96 16.80 10.02
N VAL A 67 0.64 15.80 9.20
CA VAL A 67 -0.73 15.32 8.94
C VAL A 67 -0.97 13.99 9.64
N ASN A 68 -2.16 13.82 10.23
CA ASN A 68 -2.60 12.54 10.78
C ASN A 68 -2.99 11.56 9.65
N LEU A 69 -2.05 10.68 9.27
CA LEU A 69 -2.24 9.70 8.19
C LEU A 69 -3.38 8.72 8.44
N LYS A 70 -3.75 8.47 9.72
CA LYS A 70 -4.87 7.57 10.06
C LYS A 70 -6.24 8.15 9.67
N GLU A 71 -6.32 9.46 9.47
CA GLU A 71 -7.54 10.17 9.06
C GLU A 71 -7.60 10.42 7.56
N GLN A 72 -6.61 9.98 6.77
CA GLN A 72 -6.55 10.23 5.32
C GLN A 72 -7.05 9.04 4.47
N GLY A 73 -7.77 8.12 5.12
CA GLY A 73 -8.24 6.88 4.51
C GLY A 73 -7.15 5.81 4.34
N GLN A 74 -7.48 4.76 3.61
CA GLN A 74 -6.58 3.62 3.39
C GLN A 74 -5.43 3.98 2.45
N LEU A 75 -4.22 3.45 2.72
CA LEU A 75 -3.14 3.44 1.73
C LEU A 75 -3.52 2.53 0.55
N VAL A 76 -3.73 3.12 -0.62
CA VAL A 76 -4.13 2.41 -1.83
C VAL A 76 -2.91 1.83 -2.55
N ARG A 77 -1.85 2.64 -2.69
CA ARG A 77 -0.59 2.27 -3.36
C ARG A 77 0.60 3.06 -2.82
N GLN A 78 1.79 2.50 -2.99
CA GLN A 78 3.04 3.20 -2.76
C GLN A 78 4.10 2.70 -3.74
N ASP A 79 4.95 3.60 -4.23
CA ASP A 79 6.09 3.24 -5.08
C ASP A 79 7.10 4.39 -5.16
N GLU A 80 8.28 4.10 -5.71
CA GLU A 80 9.34 5.07 -5.94
C GLU A 80 9.28 5.66 -7.34
N PHE A 81 9.24 6.99 -7.42
CA PHE A 81 9.09 7.73 -8.67
C PHE A 81 10.20 8.76 -8.85
N TRP A 82 10.56 9.00 -10.11
CA TRP A 82 11.32 10.16 -10.52
C TRP A 82 10.39 11.33 -10.82
N ILE A 83 10.44 12.37 -10.00
CA ILE A 83 9.56 13.54 -10.07
C ILE A 83 10.36 14.74 -10.57
N TRP A 84 9.77 15.46 -11.51
CA TRP A 84 10.28 16.75 -11.98
C TRP A 84 9.68 17.89 -11.17
N TYR A 85 10.55 18.67 -10.53
CA TYR A 85 10.19 19.93 -9.88
C TYR A 85 10.83 21.07 -10.66
N GLY A 86 10.07 21.63 -11.61
CA GLY A 86 10.60 22.52 -12.63
C GLY A 86 11.69 21.84 -13.46
N ARG A 87 12.91 22.39 -13.44
CA ARG A 87 14.07 21.82 -14.16
C ARG A 87 14.83 20.75 -13.38
N LYS A 88 14.49 20.50 -12.11
CA LYS A 88 15.21 19.55 -11.25
C LYS A 88 14.49 18.21 -11.22
N LYS A 89 15.21 17.14 -11.55
CA LYS A 89 14.75 15.75 -11.39
C LYS A 89 15.13 15.25 -10.00
N CYS A 90 14.18 14.67 -9.28
CA CYS A 90 14.42 14.14 -7.94
C CYS A 90 13.67 12.82 -7.71
N GLN A 91 14.26 11.92 -6.94
CA GLN A 91 13.65 10.64 -6.58
C GLN A 91 12.80 10.83 -5.31
N ARG A 92 11.57 10.32 -5.33
CA ARG A 92 10.62 10.41 -4.22
C ARG A 92 9.87 9.10 -4.08
N HIS A 93 9.68 8.65 -2.85
CA HIS A 93 8.75 7.59 -2.55
C HIS A 93 7.39 8.21 -2.30
N VAL A 94 6.39 7.79 -3.09
CA VAL A 94 5.05 8.37 -3.10
C VAL A 94 4.09 7.40 -2.46
N PHE A 95 3.29 7.90 -1.52
CA PHE A 95 2.21 7.17 -0.86
C PHE A 95 0.88 7.75 -1.31
N LEU A 96 0.04 6.91 -1.91
CA LEU A 96 -1.31 7.26 -2.33
C LEU A 96 -2.31 6.71 -1.32
N PHE A 97 -2.89 7.61 -0.54
CA PHE A 97 -4.05 7.36 0.31
C PHE A 97 -5.33 7.74 -0.44
N GLU A 98 -6.49 7.34 0.11
CA GLU A 98 -7.80 7.69 -0.45
C GLU A 98 -7.99 9.21 -0.51
N ASP A 99 -7.61 9.93 0.54
CA ASP A 99 -7.82 11.39 0.65
C ASP A 99 -6.53 12.22 0.52
N LEU A 100 -5.37 11.58 0.30
CA LEU A 100 -4.06 12.25 0.32
C LEU A 100 -3.04 11.59 -0.61
N VAL A 101 -2.29 12.39 -1.36
CA VAL A 101 -1.04 11.95 -2.00
C VAL A 101 0.13 12.53 -1.21
N LEU A 102 0.99 11.69 -0.66
CA LEU A 102 2.15 12.09 0.14
C LEU A 102 3.45 11.78 -0.61
N PHE A 103 4.35 12.76 -0.63
CA PHE A 103 5.69 12.66 -1.21
C PHE A 103 6.72 12.65 -0.10
N SER A 104 7.63 11.68 -0.16
CA SER A 104 8.70 11.50 0.81
C SER A 104 10.05 11.30 0.15
N LYS A 105 11.11 11.47 0.93
CA LYS A 105 12.47 11.09 0.53
C LYS A 105 12.88 9.85 1.34
N PRO A 106 13.22 8.72 0.69
CA PRO A 106 13.73 7.56 1.40
C PRO A 106 15.08 7.88 2.05
N LYS A 107 15.26 7.45 3.30
CA LYS A 107 16.50 7.55 4.08
C LYS A 107 16.81 6.17 4.62
N ARG A 108 17.89 5.58 4.12
CA ARG A 108 18.40 4.30 4.63
C ARG A 108 19.01 4.51 6.01
N VAL A 109 18.66 3.65 6.96
CA VAL A 109 19.24 3.63 8.31
C VAL A 109 20.14 2.40 8.39
N GLU A 110 21.40 2.57 8.81
CA GLU A 110 22.33 1.45 8.96
C GLU A 110 21.80 0.46 10.01
N GLY A 111 21.59 -0.79 9.60
CA GLY A 111 21.09 -1.87 10.46
C GLY A 111 19.59 -1.82 10.80
N GLY A 112 18.82 -0.91 10.17
CA GLY A 112 17.39 -0.73 10.43
C GLY A 112 16.51 -0.81 9.17
N LEU A 113 15.21 -0.65 9.36
CA LEU A 113 14.25 -0.49 8.26
C LEU A 113 14.41 0.90 7.62
N ASP A 114 14.21 0.99 6.31
CA ASP A 114 14.21 2.26 5.59
C ASP A 114 13.14 3.20 6.13
N VAL A 115 13.48 4.48 6.26
CA VAL A 115 12.62 5.51 6.82
C VAL A 115 12.26 6.52 5.74
N TYR A 116 11.01 7.00 5.74
CA TYR A 116 10.51 7.93 4.74
C TYR A 116 10.35 9.33 5.32
N ILE A 117 11.20 10.27 4.91
CA ILE A 117 11.15 11.65 5.40
C ILE A 117 10.11 12.42 4.59
N TYR A 118 9.08 12.92 5.26
CA TYR A 118 8.05 13.75 4.65
C TYR A 118 8.64 14.94 3.88
N LYS A 119 8.02 15.28 2.74
CA LYS A 119 8.39 16.44 1.93
C LYS A 119 7.19 17.31 1.57
N HIS A 120 6.14 16.68 1.07
CA HIS A 120 4.98 17.41 0.60
C HIS A 120 3.76 16.48 0.53
N SER A 121 2.56 17.04 0.58
CA SER A 121 1.34 16.28 0.31
C SER A 121 0.26 17.13 -0.34
N PHE A 122 -0.62 16.48 -1.10
CA PHE A 122 -1.81 17.08 -1.70
C PHE A 122 -3.04 16.31 -1.24
N LYS A 123 -4.04 17.02 -0.71
CA LYS A 123 -5.34 16.39 -0.48
C LYS A 123 -5.97 15.99 -1.80
N VAL A 124 -6.41 14.74 -1.88
CA VAL A 124 -7.25 14.24 -2.95
C VAL A 124 -8.66 14.75 -2.67
N GLY A 125 -8.89 16.06 -2.85
CA GLY A 125 -10.24 16.61 -2.93
C GLY A 125 -10.97 16.07 -4.18
N PRO A 126 -12.10 16.65 -4.62
CA PRO A 126 -12.87 16.18 -5.79
C PRO A 126 -12.14 16.31 -7.15
N PHE A 127 -10.81 16.36 -7.16
CA PHE A 127 -9.93 16.31 -8.33
C PHE A 127 -10.07 15.02 -9.15
N ILE A 128 -10.56 13.92 -8.57
CA ILE A 128 -10.75 12.65 -9.30
C ILE A 128 -12.17 12.51 -9.90
N SER A 129 -13.17 13.24 -9.39
CA SER A 129 -14.54 13.17 -9.94
C SER A 129 -14.74 14.09 -11.16
N THR A 130 -13.80 14.99 -11.45
CA THR A 130 -13.84 15.81 -12.66
C THR A 130 -12.70 15.38 -13.57
N ASN A 131 -13.07 14.90 -14.75
CA ASN A 131 -12.21 14.43 -15.82
C ASN A 131 -11.39 15.60 -16.41
N THR A 132 -10.54 16.21 -15.57
CA THR A 132 -9.74 17.39 -15.89
C THR A 132 -8.28 16.93 -15.93
N PRO A 133 -7.62 16.92 -17.09
CA PRO A 133 -6.22 16.52 -17.17
C PRO A 133 -5.40 17.47 -16.29
N LEU A 134 -4.54 16.89 -15.45
CA LEU A 134 -3.54 17.60 -14.68
C LEU A 134 -2.77 18.53 -15.64
N ARG A 135 -3.08 19.83 -15.60
CA ARG A 135 -2.34 20.83 -16.36
C ARG A 135 -0.96 20.96 -15.72
N VAL A 136 0.03 20.41 -16.41
CA VAL A 136 1.46 20.67 -16.20
C VAL A 136 1.70 22.15 -16.51
N GLY A 137 1.39 23.04 -15.58
CA GLY A 137 1.39 24.48 -15.90
C GLY A 137 1.24 25.45 -14.74
N GLN A 138 1.32 25.00 -13.49
CA GLN A 138 1.54 25.91 -12.36
C GLN A 138 2.75 25.41 -11.57
N LEU A 139 3.91 25.80 -12.10
CA LEU A 139 5.20 25.87 -11.42
C LEU A 139 5.38 27.29 -10.89
#